data_AF-A0A6I5ZLD2-F1
#
_entry.id   AF-A0A6I5ZLD2-F1
#
_cell.length_a   1.000
_cell.length_b   1.000
_cell.length_c   1.000
_cell.angle_alpha   90.00
_cell.angle_beta   90.00
_cell.angle_gamma   90.00
#
_symmetry.space_group_name_H-M   'P 1'
#
loop_
_entity.id
_entity.type
_entity.pdbx_description
1 polymer ?
#
loop_
_entity_poly.entity_id
_entity_poly.type
_entity_poly.pdbx_seq_one_letter_code
_entity_poly.pdbx_strand_id
1 'polypeptide(L)' 'MLSISQAAVLLGVSTRTIRRWIAAGELPATRIGPKLLRIHTEDLERLGTPIN' A
#
# COMPACT_ATOMS: atom_id res chain seq x y z
N MET A 1 10.11 1.71 3.69
CA MET A 1 9.08 0.68 3.92
C MET A 1 8.03 1.21 4.88
N LEU A 2 6.77 1.19 4.47
CA LEU A 2 5.61 1.71 5.22
C LEU A 2 4.70 0.56 5.67
N SER A 3 4.01 0.73 6.78
CA SER A 3 2.89 -0.14 7.16
C SER A 3 1.64 0.19 6.34
N ILE A 4 0.65 -0.71 6.35
CA ILE A 4 -0.67 -0.47 5.73
C ILE A 4 -1.31 0.82 6.25
N SER A 5 -1.20 1.09 7.57
CA SER A 5 -1.76 2.30 8.18
C SER A 5 -1.03 3.56 7.70
N GLN A 6 0.29 3.53 7.59
CA GLN A 6 1.06 4.68 7.08
C GLN A 6 0.76 4.95 5.60
N ALA A 7 0.67 3.90 4.77
CA ALA A 7 0.30 4.03 3.37
C ALA A 7 -1.11 4.62 3.20
N ALA A 8 -2.07 4.19 4.03
CA ALA A 8 -3.42 4.71 4.05
C ALA A 8 -3.48 6.21 4.37
N VAL A 9 -2.72 6.65 5.38
CA VAL A 9 -2.61 8.07 5.75
C VAL A 9 -1.98 8.88 4.61
N LEU A 10 -0.90 8.38 3.99
CA LEU A 10 -0.18 9.08 2.93
C LEU A 10 -1.05 9.28 1.69
N LEU A 11 -1.86 8.28 1.31
CA LEU A 11 -2.73 8.35 0.14
C LEU A 11 -4.14 8.91 0.45
N GLY A 12 -4.44 9.24 1.71
CA GLY A 12 -5.76 9.72 2.11
C GLY A 12 -6.90 8.70 1.94
N VAL A 13 -6.58 7.40 1.99
CA VAL A 13 -7.55 6.31 1.81
C VAL A 13 -7.70 5.47 3.07
N SER A 14 -8.73 4.62 3.12
CA SER A 14 -8.87 3.65 4.21
C SER A 14 -7.82 2.54 4.14
N THR A 15 -7.44 1.97 5.29
CA THR A 15 -6.61 0.75 5.35
C THR A 15 -7.27 -0.44 4.63
N ARG A 16 -8.60 -0.46 4.56
CA ARG A 16 -9.37 -1.46 3.79
C ARG A 16 -9.14 -1.32 2.28
N THR A 17 -9.03 -0.10 1.77
CA THR A 17 -8.65 0.16 0.37
C THR A 17 -7.26 -0.38 0.08
N ILE A 18 -6.27 -0.08 0.93
CA ILE A 18 -4.90 -0.61 0.79
C ILE A 18 -4.90 -2.15 0.78
N ARG A 19 -5.61 -2.79 1.71
CA ARG A 19 -5.71 -4.26 1.74
C ARG A 19 -6.37 -4.84 0.50
N ARG A 20 -7.40 -4.16 -0.04
CA ARG A 20 -8.06 -4.56 -1.28
C ARG A 20 -7.10 -4.52 -2.45
N TRP A 21 -6.31 -3.45 -2.60
CA TRP A 21 -5.31 -3.34 -3.65
C TRP A 21 -4.22 -4.41 -3.56
N ILE A 22 -3.75 -4.70 -2.33
CA ILE A 22 -2.80 -5.80 -2.12
C ILE A 22 -3.42 -7.15 -2.51
N ALA A 23 -4.67 -7.41 -2.11
CA ALA A 23 -5.36 -8.65 -2.45
C ALA A 23 -5.65 -8.77 -3.96
N ALA A 24 -5.89 -7.66 -4.65
CA ALA A 24 -6.09 -7.59 -6.10
C ALA A 24 -4.77 -7.66 -6.90
N GLY A 25 -3.61 -7.54 -6.24
CA GLY A 25 -2.31 -7.48 -6.89
C GLY A 25 -1.93 -6.10 -7.48
N GLU A 26 -2.75 -5.07 -7.22
CA GLU A 26 -2.52 -3.69 -7.67
C GLU A 26 -1.46 -2.96 -6.84
N LEU A 27 -1.27 -3.37 -5.59
CA LEU A 27 -0.25 -2.81 -4.70
C LEU A 27 0.68 -3.91 -4.18
N PRO A 28 1.94 -3.95 -4.62
CA PRO A 28 2.93 -4.85 -4.06
C PRO A 28 3.12 -4.61 -2.55
N ALA A 29 3.15 -5.70 -1.79
CA ALA A 29 3.48 -5.67 -0.36
C ALA A 29 4.36 -6.85 0.02
N THR A 30 5.43 -6.57 0.74
CA THR A 30 6.40 -7.56 1.21
C THR A 30 6.02 -8.03 2.61
N ARG A 31 5.95 -9.36 2.78
CA ARG A 31 5.73 -9.97 4.09
C ARG A 31 7.03 -10.01 4.88
N ILE A 32 7.01 -9.43 6.08
CA ILE A 32 8.11 -9.50 7.04
C ILE A 32 7.64 -10.32 8.23
N GLY A 33 8.01 -11.60 8.26
CA GLY A 33 7.58 -12.56 9.27
C GLY A 33 6.09 -12.93 9.17
N PRO A 34 5.53 -13.60 10.19
CA PRO A 34 4.21 -14.25 10.06
C PRO A 34 3.05 -13.25 9.92
N LYS A 35 3.15 -12.04 10.49
CA LYS A 35 2.02 -11.10 10.60
C LYS A 35 2.24 -9.71 10.01
N LEU A 36 3.47 -9.36 9.61
CA LEU A 36 3.78 -8.01 9.18
C LEU A 36 3.80 -7.91 7.65
N LEU A 37 3.08 -6.93 7.11
CA LEU A 37 3.19 -6.51 5.72
C LEU A 37 3.80 -5.12 5.67
N ARG A 38 4.73 -4.93 4.73
CA ARG A 38 5.37 -3.65 4.44
C ARG A 38 5.19 -3.31 2.98
N ILE A 39 4.99 -2.04 2.70
CA ILE A 39 4.80 -1.49 1.36
C ILE A 39 6.01 -0.61 1.06
N HIS A 40 6.57 -0.71 -0.14
CA HIS A 40 7.64 0.18 -0.58
C HIS A 40 7.05 1.53 -0.98
N THR A 41 7.74 2.63 -0.66
CA THR A 41 7.22 3.97 -0.92
C THR A 41 7.07 4.23 -2.43
N GLU A 42 8.01 3.73 -3.24
CA GLU A 42 7.96 3.79 -4.71
C GLU A 42 6.69 3.17 -5.30
N ASP A 43 6.15 2.11 -4.68
CA ASP A 43 4.94 1.45 -5.17
C ASP A 43 3.68 2.29 -4.88
N LEU A 44 3.70 3.09 -3.81
CA LEU A 44 2.62 4.04 -3.53
C LEU A 44 2.64 5.22 -4.50
N GLU A 45 3.83 5.69 -4.88
CA GLU A 45 3.98 6.77 -5.87
C GLU A 45 3.43 6.35 -7.24
N ARG A 46 3.66 5.09 -7.65
CA ARG A 46 3.10 4.53 -8.89
C ARG A 46 1.57 4.50 -8.91
N LEU A 47 0.93 4.22 -7.77
CA LEU A 47 -0.54 4.28 -7.61
C LEU A 47 -1.08 5.71 -7.63
N GLY A 48 -0.30 6.65 -7.09
CA GLY A 48 -0.70 8.04 -6.92
C GLY A 48 -0.52 8.92 -8.15
N THR A 49 -0.03 8.38 -9.28
CA THR A 49 0.08 9.14 -10.53
C THR A 49 -1.32 9.55 -10.98
N PRO A 50 -1.65 10.85 -11.00
CA PRO A 50 -2.94 11.30 -11.52
C PRO A 50 -3.00 10.90 -12.99
N ILE A 51 -4.14 10.38 -13.42
CA ILE A 51 -4.51 10.39 -14.83
C ILE A 51 -4.76 11.88 -15.14
N ASN A 52 -3.78 12.53 -15.75
CA ASN A 52 -3.91 13.88 -16.31
C ASN A 52 -3.95 13.77 -17.82
#